data_AF-A0A136LT24-F1
#
_entry.id   AF-A0A136LT24-F1
#
_cell.length_a   1.000
_cell.length_b   1.000
_cell.length_c   1.000
_cell.angle_alpha   90.00
_cell.angle_beta   90.00
_cell.angle_gamma   90.00
#
_symmetry.space_group_name_H-M   'P 1'
#
loop_
_entity.id
_entity.type
_entity.pdbx_description
1 polymer ?
#
loop_
_entity_poly.entity_id
_entity_poly.type
_entity_poly.pdbx_seq_one_letter_code
_entity_poly.pdbx_strand_id
1 'polypeptide(L)'
;MVLEFDDLIGQRSNYYVRLVHCNYDWTKSSLQDLEFMNEYNEYAITEYDLSTNTSVPYVHYYFEVPTVKLPGNYLLVAYRENDKNDLLLSKRFMIYTNDIALTMDAQNQGLGTLRVSNQQLNFKLNYSRVDVVNPIETVKIWVRQNQRWDNARGNIKPSFVREDRRELEYRFFDQSNQFMAGNEFRFVDFRSLNFPGQNTGRLDRSKRPFHLSVLTDKSREGQAYAQYRDMNGNYVIDNRDNRDPALSADYVFVTFTLAASPLAGPVHLMGALTDWDHSPATRMDYNRATNTYEKTLFLKQGWYDYQYWVEGADQNSFQVEGSHFETENLYEVFVYYRPFRPQADLLVGYYQLPVNSR
;
A
#
# COMPACT_ATOMS: atom_id res chain seq x y z
N MET A 1 -5.57 -14.28 -8.54
CA MET A 1 -5.24 -12.85 -8.35
C MET A 1 -5.25 -12.22 -9.73
N VAL A 2 -5.77 -11.01 -9.88
CA VAL A 2 -5.89 -10.33 -11.17
C VAL A 2 -5.16 -9.00 -11.09
N LEU A 3 -4.41 -8.65 -12.13
CA LEU A 3 -3.91 -7.31 -12.39
C LEU A 3 -4.91 -6.58 -13.28
N GLU A 4 -5.31 -5.39 -12.87
CA GLU A 4 -6.21 -4.51 -13.62
C GLU A 4 -5.55 -3.15 -13.82
N PHE A 5 -5.67 -2.59 -15.02
CA PHE A 5 -5.22 -1.23 -15.31
C PHE A 5 -5.93 -0.64 -16.53
N ASP A 6 -6.01 0.68 -16.58
CA ASP A 6 -6.60 1.43 -17.69
C ASP A 6 -5.52 2.07 -18.57
N ASP A 7 -5.66 1.94 -19.87
CA ASP A 7 -4.92 2.71 -20.86
C ASP A 7 -5.77 3.87 -21.38
N LEU A 8 -5.35 5.09 -21.05
CA LEU A 8 -6.06 6.33 -21.37
C LEU A 8 -5.81 6.84 -22.80
N ILE A 9 -4.99 6.16 -23.61
CA ILE A 9 -4.81 6.51 -25.03
C ILE A 9 -6.08 6.20 -25.83
N GLY A 10 -6.92 5.27 -25.34
CA GLY A 10 -8.19 4.89 -25.96
C GLY A 10 -8.05 4.02 -27.21
N GLN A 11 -6.84 3.56 -27.53
CA GLN A 11 -6.57 2.57 -28.58
C GLN A 11 -5.97 1.31 -27.96
N ARG A 12 -6.37 0.15 -28.49
CA ARG A 12 -5.80 -1.13 -28.08
C ARG A 12 -4.31 -1.17 -28.43
N SER A 13 -3.49 -1.55 -27.47
CA SER A 13 -2.08 -1.90 -27.64
C SER A 13 -1.87 -3.36 -27.24
N ASN A 14 -0.78 -3.98 -27.68
CA ASN A 14 -0.43 -5.32 -27.22
C ASN A 14 0.48 -5.20 -26.00
N TYR A 15 0.04 -5.81 -24.90
CA TYR A 15 0.78 -5.82 -23.64
C TYR A 15 1.24 -7.23 -23.30
N TYR A 16 2.44 -7.31 -22.73
CA TYR A 16 3.06 -8.55 -22.29
C TYR A 16 3.45 -8.43 -20.84
N VAL A 17 3.32 -9.54 -20.11
CA VAL A 17 3.63 -9.65 -18.69
C VAL A 17 4.69 -10.71 -18.48
N ARG A 18 5.63 -10.40 -17.60
CA ARG A 18 6.64 -11.32 -17.09
C ARG A 18 6.70 -11.26 -15.58
N LEU A 19 6.89 -12.40 -14.93
CA LEU A 19 7.08 -12.49 -13.49
C LEU A 19 8.57 -12.57 -13.13
N VAL A 20 8.99 -11.92 -12.05
CA VAL A 20 10.37 -11.97 -11.56
C VAL A 20 10.33 -12.37 -10.08
N HIS A 21 10.90 -13.53 -9.74
CA HIS A 21 11.06 -13.92 -8.35
C HIS A 21 12.13 -13.06 -7.66
N CYS A 22 11.78 -12.50 -6.52
CA CYS A 22 12.60 -11.61 -5.72
C CYS A 22 12.88 -12.20 -4.32
N ASN A 23 14.00 -11.79 -3.74
CA ASN A 23 14.37 -12.08 -2.37
C ASN A 23 13.59 -11.21 -1.37
N TYR A 24 13.87 -11.37 -0.07
CA TYR A 24 13.20 -10.66 1.02
C TYR A 24 13.32 -9.13 0.90
N ASP A 25 14.40 -8.64 0.29
CA ASP A 25 14.72 -7.23 0.07
C ASP A 25 14.29 -6.72 -1.31
N TRP A 26 13.47 -7.49 -2.02
CA TRP A 26 13.01 -7.21 -3.38
C TRP A 26 14.10 -7.26 -4.47
N THR A 27 15.33 -7.67 -4.14
CA THR A 27 16.35 -7.96 -5.17
C THR A 27 15.96 -9.17 -6.00
N LYS A 28 16.23 -9.17 -7.30
CA LYS A 28 15.98 -10.34 -8.16
C LYS A 28 16.76 -11.54 -7.61
N SER A 29 16.06 -12.66 -7.40
CA SER A 29 16.69 -13.89 -6.94
C SER A 29 17.54 -14.55 -8.04
N SER A 30 18.36 -15.52 -7.65
CA SER A 30 19.17 -16.33 -8.59
C SER A 30 18.37 -17.40 -9.34
N LEU A 31 17.07 -17.54 -9.05
CA LEU A 31 16.22 -18.55 -9.66
C LEU A 31 16.01 -18.28 -11.15
N GLN A 32 16.11 -19.35 -11.94
CA GLN A 32 15.69 -19.38 -13.33
C GLN A 32 14.17 -19.51 -13.42
N ASP A 33 13.60 -19.05 -14.53
CA ASP A 33 12.14 -19.06 -14.74
C ASP A 33 11.52 -20.45 -14.52
N LEU A 34 12.17 -21.52 -15.00
CA LEU A 34 11.69 -22.90 -14.87
C LEU A 34 11.66 -23.42 -13.42
N GLU A 35 12.42 -22.80 -12.51
CA GLU A 35 12.46 -23.18 -11.09
C GLU A 35 11.20 -22.70 -10.36
N PHE A 36 10.61 -21.58 -10.76
CA PHE A 36 9.41 -21.01 -10.12
C PHE A 36 8.14 -21.01 -11.00
N MET A 37 8.26 -21.17 -12.32
CA MET A 37 7.13 -21.24 -13.25
C MET A 37 6.89 -22.65 -13.78
N ASN A 38 5.61 -22.98 -14.03
CA ASN A 38 5.21 -24.21 -14.71
C ASN A 38 5.35 -24.12 -16.23
N GLU A 39 5.28 -22.91 -16.77
CA GLU A 39 5.22 -22.62 -18.20
C GLU A 39 6.26 -21.56 -18.59
N TYR A 40 6.28 -21.20 -19.87
CA TYR A 40 7.12 -20.10 -20.35
C TYR A 40 6.71 -18.77 -19.70
N ASN A 41 7.68 -18.06 -19.14
CA ASN A 41 7.46 -16.84 -18.34
C ASN A 41 7.38 -15.58 -19.21
N GLU A 42 6.39 -15.55 -20.10
CA GLU A 42 6.03 -14.42 -20.94
C GLU A 42 4.58 -14.60 -21.41
N TYR A 43 3.71 -13.69 -21.01
CA TYR A 43 2.26 -13.81 -21.20
C TYR A 43 1.71 -12.60 -21.93
N ALA A 44 0.99 -12.80 -23.04
CA ALA A 44 0.26 -11.71 -23.68
C ALA A 44 -1.03 -11.41 -22.90
N ILE A 45 -1.36 -10.14 -22.72
CA ILE A 45 -2.64 -9.71 -22.15
C ILE A 45 -3.68 -9.68 -23.29
N THR A 46 -4.63 -10.61 -23.25
CA THR A 46 -5.68 -10.75 -24.27
C THR A 46 -7.03 -10.22 -23.81
N GLU A 47 -7.28 -10.21 -22.50
CA GLU A 47 -8.56 -9.78 -21.92
C GLU A 47 -8.56 -8.26 -21.72
N TYR A 48 -9.47 -7.58 -22.42
CA TYR A 48 -9.66 -6.14 -22.30
C TYR A 48 -11.08 -5.74 -22.72
N ASP A 49 -11.53 -4.61 -22.19
CA ASP A 49 -12.82 -4.00 -22.50
C ASP A 49 -12.67 -2.49 -22.75
N LEU A 50 -13.52 -1.95 -23.61
CA LEU A 50 -13.56 -0.50 -23.86
C LEU A 50 -14.43 0.19 -22.83
N SER A 51 -14.04 1.40 -22.41
CA SER A 51 -14.86 2.22 -21.55
C SER A 51 -16.20 2.59 -22.20
N THR A 52 -17.23 2.77 -21.38
CA THR A 52 -18.60 3.06 -21.82
C THR A 52 -19.16 4.26 -21.08
N ASN A 53 -19.75 5.21 -21.81
CA ASN A 53 -20.37 6.42 -21.26
C ASN A 53 -19.44 7.30 -20.39
N THR A 54 -18.12 7.27 -20.63
CA THR A 54 -17.13 8.11 -19.95
C THR A 54 -16.76 9.33 -20.78
N SER A 55 -16.40 10.44 -20.14
CA SER A 55 -15.85 11.62 -20.81
C SER A 55 -14.44 11.40 -21.33
N VAL A 56 -13.71 10.53 -20.64
CA VAL A 56 -12.35 10.11 -20.98
C VAL A 56 -12.43 8.68 -21.47
N PRO A 57 -12.21 8.41 -22.77
CA PRO A 57 -12.17 7.04 -23.27
C PRO A 57 -10.93 6.33 -22.73
N TYR A 58 -11.08 5.07 -22.32
CA TYR A 58 -9.98 4.21 -21.92
C TYR A 58 -10.23 2.76 -22.34
N VAL A 59 -9.15 1.98 -22.36
CA VAL A 59 -9.21 0.51 -22.51
C VAL A 59 -8.81 -0.10 -21.18
N HIS A 60 -9.70 -0.87 -20.58
CA HIS A 60 -9.46 -1.56 -19.32
C HIS A 60 -8.90 -2.95 -19.61
N TYR A 61 -7.73 -3.28 -19.07
CA TYR A 61 -7.07 -4.58 -19.25
C TYR A 61 -7.15 -5.41 -17.98
N TYR A 62 -7.39 -6.70 -18.15
CA TYR A 62 -7.38 -7.70 -17.09
C TYR A 62 -6.29 -8.73 -17.36
N PHE A 63 -5.53 -9.10 -16.34
CA PHE A 63 -4.56 -10.18 -16.43
C PHE A 63 -4.64 -11.08 -15.22
N GLU A 64 -5.12 -12.31 -15.40
CA GLU A 64 -5.08 -13.33 -14.36
C GLU A 64 -3.63 -13.80 -14.17
N VAL A 65 -3.10 -13.58 -12.96
CA VAL A 65 -1.71 -13.92 -12.67
C VAL A 65 -1.58 -15.45 -12.57
N PRO A 66 -0.66 -16.07 -13.34
CA PRO A 66 -0.53 -17.52 -13.39
C PRO A 66 0.00 -18.09 -12.07
N THR A 67 -0.32 -19.36 -11.82
CA THR A 67 0.19 -20.07 -10.63
C THR A 67 1.69 -20.31 -10.72
N VAL A 68 2.39 -20.15 -9.60
CA VAL A 68 3.83 -20.39 -9.46
C VAL A 68 4.09 -21.64 -8.60
N LYS A 69 5.29 -22.19 -8.68
CA LYS A 69 5.74 -23.38 -7.93
C LYS A 69 6.23 -23.06 -6.51
N LEU A 70 6.77 -21.86 -6.30
CA LEU A 70 7.46 -21.49 -5.05
C LEU A 70 6.81 -20.28 -4.38
N PRO A 71 6.66 -20.27 -3.05
CA PRO A 71 6.28 -19.05 -2.33
C PRO A 71 7.46 -18.07 -2.32
N GLY A 72 7.16 -16.77 -2.24
CA GLY A 72 8.16 -15.73 -2.26
C GLY A 72 7.59 -14.40 -2.75
N ASN A 73 8.52 -13.46 -2.97
CA ASN A 73 8.20 -12.16 -3.56
C ASN A 73 8.23 -12.26 -5.07
N TYR A 74 7.27 -11.63 -5.73
CA TYR A 74 7.22 -11.58 -7.18
C TYR A 74 6.97 -10.15 -7.64
N LEU A 75 7.76 -9.73 -8.63
CA LEU A 75 7.49 -8.51 -9.38
C LEU A 75 6.85 -8.89 -10.71
N LEU A 76 5.61 -8.44 -10.92
CA LEU A 76 4.97 -8.46 -12.21
C LEU A 76 5.48 -7.25 -13.00
N VAL A 77 6.03 -7.48 -14.19
CA VAL A 77 6.50 -6.42 -15.10
C VAL A 77 5.67 -6.48 -16.37
N ALA A 78 5.01 -5.37 -16.72
CA ALA A 78 4.24 -5.24 -17.95
C ALA A 78 4.92 -4.27 -18.92
N TYR A 79 4.97 -4.64 -20.21
CA TYR A 79 5.65 -3.87 -21.26
C TYR A 79 4.89 -3.93 -22.60
N ARG A 80 5.11 -2.95 -23.48
CA ARG A 80 4.33 -2.72 -24.72
C ARG A 80 4.99 -3.37 -25.94
N GLU A 81 4.18 -3.86 -26.88
CA GLU A 81 4.59 -4.38 -28.20
C GLU A 81 5.76 -5.38 -28.15
N ASN A 82 5.86 -6.14 -27.06
CA ASN A 82 6.95 -7.07 -26.77
C ASN A 82 8.35 -6.43 -26.64
N ASP A 83 8.45 -5.10 -26.49
CA ASP A 83 9.70 -4.41 -26.18
C ASP A 83 9.89 -4.30 -24.67
N LYS A 84 10.84 -5.08 -24.12
CA LYS A 84 11.16 -5.11 -22.69
C LYS A 84 11.69 -3.78 -22.14
N ASN A 85 12.08 -2.85 -23.02
CA ASN A 85 12.51 -1.51 -22.64
C ASN A 85 11.34 -0.51 -22.58
N ASP A 86 10.21 -0.80 -23.24
CA ASP A 86 8.99 0.01 -23.16
C ASP A 86 8.12 -0.47 -21.98
N LEU A 87 8.63 -0.20 -20.78
CA LEU A 87 8.05 -0.62 -19.51
C LEU A 87 6.81 0.23 -19.18
N LEU A 88 5.65 -0.41 -19.03
CA LEU A 88 4.42 0.29 -18.62
C LEU A 88 4.35 0.45 -17.12
N LEU A 89 4.42 -0.67 -16.42
CA LEU A 89 4.25 -0.73 -14.98
C LEU A 89 5.01 -1.91 -14.41
N SER A 90 5.22 -1.84 -13.10
CA SER A 90 5.60 -3.00 -12.31
C SER A 90 4.74 -3.05 -11.06
N LYS A 91 4.29 -4.24 -10.67
CA LYS A 91 3.49 -4.44 -9.46
C LYS A 91 4.06 -5.56 -8.62
N ARG A 92 4.29 -5.26 -7.35
CA ARG A 92 4.73 -6.22 -6.34
C ARG A 92 3.54 -7.08 -5.91
N PHE A 93 3.72 -8.38 -5.88
CA PHE A 93 2.81 -9.31 -5.22
C PHE A 93 3.60 -10.41 -4.53
N MET A 94 2.95 -11.12 -3.62
CA MET A 94 3.58 -12.13 -2.78
C MET A 94 2.73 -13.39 -2.79
N ILE A 95 3.39 -14.55 -2.79
CA ILE A 95 2.75 -15.85 -2.65
C ILE A 95 3.36 -16.49 -1.42
N TYR A 96 2.52 -16.95 -0.49
CA TYR A 96 2.98 -17.46 0.80
C TYR A 96 2.49 -18.88 1.07
N THR A 97 3.25 -19.59 1.88
CA THR A 97 2.80 -20.76 2.64
C THR A 97 2.68 -20.38 4.12
N ASN A 98 1.98 -21.19 4.91
CA ASN A 98 1.81 -20.96 6.34
C ASN A 98 2.51 -22.07 7.14
N ASP A 99 3.82 -22.19 6.94
CA ASP A 99 4.63 -23.23 7.55
C ASP A 99 5.10 -22.84 8.96
N ILE A 100 5.31 -21.54 9.20
CA ILE A 100 5.68 -20.98 10.51
C ILE A 100 4.48 -20.29 11.12
N ALA A 101 4.01 -20.72 12.28
CA ALA A 101 2.85 -20.14 12.98
C ALA A 101 3.22 -18.87 13.75
N LEU A 102 2.34 -17.85 13.73
CA LEU A 102 2.49 -16.65 14.56
C LEU A 102 1.47 -16.65 15.70
N THR A 103 1.94 -16.36 16.92
CA THR A 103 1.09 -16.12 18.08
C THR A 103 1.35 -14.72 18.63
N MET A 104 0.30 -13.93 18.83
CA MET A 104 0.41 -12.61 19.46
C MET A 104 0.80 -12.74 20.93
N ASP A 105 1.74 -11.91 21.38
CA ASP A 105 2.08 -11.79 22.79
C ASP A 105 1.30 -10.62 23.40
N ALA A 106 0.18 -10.94 24.03
CA ALA A 106 -0.70 -9.97 24.67
C ALA A 106 -0.10 -9.32 25.94
N GLN A 107 1.11 -9.71 26.39
CA GLN A 107 1.66 -9.26 27.66
C GLN A 107 2.09 -7.78 27.73
N ASN A 108 1.92 -6.98 26.67
CA ASN A 108 2.40 -5.59 26.62
C ASN A 108 1.29 -4.55 26.36
N GLN A 109 0.11 -4.69 26.96
CA GLN A 109 -0.76 -3.53 27.22
C GLN A 109 -0.50 -2.97 28.62
N GLY A 110 0.74 -2.51 28.86
CA GLY A 110 1.11 -1.78 30.05
C GLY A 110 0.73 -0.30 29.90
N LEU A 111 -0.46 0.06 30.39
CA LEU A 111 -1.10 1.39 30.39
C LEU A 111 -0.29 2.56 31.01
N GLY A 112 1.00 2.41 31.32
CA GLY A 112 1.76 3.39 32.12
C GLY A 112 3.00 4.01 31.46
N THR A 113 3.54 3.44 30.38
CA THR A 113 4.84 3.87 29.80
C THR A 113 4.85 3.97 28.27
N LEU A 114 3.76 3.60 27.60
CA LEU A 114 3.63 3.74 26.15
C LEU A 114 3.41 5.21 25.80
N ARG A 115 4.21 5.75 24.87
CA ARG A 115 3.88 7.04 24.27
C ARG A 115 2.50 6.90 23.64
N VAL A 116 1.59 7.80 24.00
CA VAL A 116 0.21 7.88 23.47
C VAL A 116 0.19 8.06 21.93
N SER A 117 1.35 8.29 21.30
CA SER A 117 1.51 8.40 19.85
C SER A 117 1.85 7.10 19.12
N ASN A 118 2.24 6.02 19.82
CA ASN A 118 2.85 4.85 19.18
C ASN A 118 2.05 3.57 19.44
N GLN A 119 2.16 2.63 18.51
CA GLN A 119 1.67 1.26 18.64
C GLN A 119 2.85 0.29 18.63
N GLN A 120 2.79 -0.68 19.55
CA GLN A 120 3.82 -1.71 19.72
C GLN A 120 3.25 -3.07 19.33
N LEU A 121 4.05 -3.85 18.58
CA LEU A 121 3.72 -5.20 18.18
C LEU A 121 4.67 -6.18 18.85
N ASN A 122 4.12 -7.15 19.56
CA ASN A 122 4.90 -8.25 20.15
C ASN A 122 4.26 -9.56 19.75
N PHE A 123 5.06 -10.48 19.26
CA PHE A 123 4.59 -11.78 18.78
C PHE A 123 5.71 -12.81 18.83
N LYS A 124 5.31 -14.07 18.68
CA LYS A 124 6.17 -15.24 18.66
C LYS A 124 5.95 -16.01 17.37
N LEU A 125 7.04 -16.46 16.76
CA LEU A 125 7.02 -17.33 15.59
C LEU A 125 7.41 -18.74 16.01
N ASN A 126 6.54 -19.70 15.77
CA ASN A 126 6.80 -21.11 15.99
C ASN A 126 7.19 -21.78 14.66
N TYR A 127 8.44 -22.23 14.56
CA TYR A 127 8.98 -22.88 13.37
C TYR A 127 9.06 -24.40 13.52
N SER A 128 8.24 -25.02 14.39
CA SER A 128 8.31 -26.47 14.65
C SER A 128 8.05 -27.36 13.43
N ARG A 129 7.35 -26.85 12.41
CA ARG A 129 7.03 -27.56 11.16
C ARG A 129 8.11 -27.45 10.09
N VAL A 130 9.11 -26.59 10.28
CA VAL A 130 10.21 -26.36 9.35
C VAL A 130 11.51 -26.73 10.03
N ASP A 131 12.38 -27.47 9.35
CA ASP A 131 13.68 -27.80 9.90
C ASP A 131 14.66 -26.64 9.67
N VAL A 132 14.75 -25.76 10.65
CA VAL A 132 15.56 -24.54 10.59
C VAL A 132 16.80 -24.71 11.47
N VAL A 133 17.97 -24.83 10.85
CA VAL A 133 19.25 -25.06 11.57
C VAL A 133 19.75 -23.80 12.28
N ASN A 134 19.66 -22.63 11.64
CA ASN A 134 20.06 -21.35 12.23
C ASN A 134 18.96 -20.30 12.05
N PRO A 135 17.94 -20.29 12.93
CA PRO A 135 16.77 -19.46 12.73
C PRO A 135 17.07 -17.94 12.83
N ILE A 136 18.09 -17.53 13.59
CA ILE A 136 18.48 -16.12 13.72
C ILE A 136 19.01 -15.53 12.40
N GLU A 137 19.68 -16.35 11.59
CA GLU A 137 20.26 -15.93 10.31
C GLU A 137 19.34 -16.18 9.11
N THR A 138 18.59 -17.29 9.16
CA THR A 138 17.82 -17.78 8.00
C THR A 138 16.36 -17.38 8.03
N VAL A 139 15.79 -17.04 9.19
CA VAL A 139 14.44 -16.48 9.31
C VAL A 139 14.53 -14.96 9.37
N LYS A 140 13.83 -14.30 8.46
CA LYS A 140 13.75 -12.84 8.37
C LYS A 140 12.31 -12.41 8.39
N ILE A 141 12.04 -11.23 8.92
CA ILE A 141 10.70 -10.65 8.90
C ILE A 141 10.66 -9.26 8.28
N TRP A 142 9.52 -8.95 7.67
CA TRP A 142 9.05 -7.59 7.46
C TRP A 142 7.79 -7.37 8.29
N VAL A 143 7.67 -6.19 8.89
CA VAL A 143 6.42 -5.72 9.49
C VAL A 143 5.98 -4.45 8.76
N ARG A 144 4.74 -4.43 8.27
CA ARG A 144 4.20 -3.36 7.43
C ARG A 144 2.93 -2.80 8.06
N GLN A 145 2.80 -1.49 8.13
CA GLN A 145 1.58 -0.81 8.61
C GLN A 145 0.74 -0.37 7.42
N ASN A 146 -0.55 -0.67 7.37
CA ASN A 146 -1.50 -0.18 6.36
C ASN A 146 -0.99 -0.33 4.92
N GLN A 147 -0.35 -1.46 4.62
CA GLN A 147 0.22 -1.77 3.31
C GLN A 147 1.36 -0.85 2.83
N ARG A 148 1.91 0.00 3.70
CA ARG A 148 2.95 1.00 3.41
C ARG A 148 4.36 0.41 3.43
N TRP A 149 5.01 0.35 2.27
CA TRP A 149 6.42 -0.04 2.21
C TRP A 149 7.37 1.07 2.67
N ASP A 150 6.96 2.34 2.60
CA ASP A 150 7.79 3.49 2.98
C ASP A 150 8.15 3.49 4.48
N ASN A 151 7.27 2.94 5.33
CA ASN A 151 7.49 2.85 6.77
C ASN A 151 7.64 1.40 7.27
N ALA A 152 7.76 0.41 6.39
CA ALA A 152 7.92 -0.98 6.79
C ALA A 152 9.22 -1.17 7.59
N ARG A 153 9.21 -2.11 8.54
CA ARG A 153 10.37 -2.46 9.37
C ARG A 153 10.87 -3.84 8.99
N GLY A 154 12.10 -3.92 8.52
CA GLY A 154 12.78 -5.14 8.10
C GLY A 154 14.05 -5.38 8.90
N ASN A 155 14.69 -6.54 8.68
CA ASN A 155 15.93 -6.92 9.38
C ASN A 155 15.83 -6.91 10.92
N ILE A 156 14.61 -7.07 11.45
CA ILE A 156 14.37 -7.15 12.88
C ILE A 156 14.87 -8.50 13.36
N LYS A 157 15.71 -8.48 14.41
CA LYS A 157 16.22 -9.70 15.05
C LYS A 157 15.29 -10.15 16.19
N PRO A 158 15.12 -11.46 16.39
CA PRO A 158 14.36 -11.97 17.53
C PRO A 158 15.04 -11.52 18.83
N SER A 159 14.25 -11.11 19.81
CA SER A 159 14.73 -10.72 21.13
C SER A 159 15.17 -11.95 21.94
N PHE A 160 14.48 -13.08 21.75
CA PHE A 160 14.82 -14.36 22.37
C PHE A 160 14.59 -15.52 21.41
N VAL A 161 15.38 -16.58 21.57
CA VAL A 161 15.23 -17.85 20.86
C VAL A 161 15.05 -18.96 21.88
N ARG A 162 13.95 -19.70 21.77
CA ARG A 162 13.63 -20.85 22.62
C ARG A 162 13.75 -22.12 21.78
N GLU A 163 14.98 -22.63 21.68
CA GLU A 163 15.28 -23.81 20.85
C GLU A 163 14.54 -25.06 21.29
N ASP A 164 14.27 -25.22 22.60
CA ASP A 164 13.49 -26.33 23.15
C ASP A 164 12.05 -26.38 22.61
N ARG A 165 11.51 -25.22 22.21
CA ARG A 165 10.15 -25.05 21.68
C ARG A 165 10.11 -24.68 20.20
N ARG A 166 11.29 -24.53 19.56
CA ARG A 166 11.44 -23.99 18.20
C ARG A 166 10.66 -22.68 18.02
N GLU A 167 10.91 -21.72 18.90
CA GLU A 167 10.20 -20.44 18.95
C GLU A 167 11.16 -19.24 18.88
N LEU A 168 10.82 -18.26 18.04
CA LEU A 168 11.45 -16.95 17.96
C LEU A 168 10.53 -15.89 18.56
N GLU A 169 11.00 -15.17 19.56
CA GLU A 169 10.22 -14.14 20.24
C GLU A 169 10.65 -12.74 19.78
N TYR A 170 9.71 -11.95 19.29
CA TYR A 170 9.93 -10.60 18.80
C TYR A 170 9.28 -9.60 19.74
N ARG A 171 10.11 -8.79 20.42
CA ARG A 171 9.65 -7.71 21.29
C ARG A 171 10.19 -6.35 20.83
N PHE A 172 9.27 -5.43 20.54
CA PHE A 172 9.59 -4.15 19.93
C PHE A 172 9.88 -3.08 21.00
N PHE A 173 10.89 -3.32 21.83
CA PHE A 173 11.26 -2.40 22.91
C PHE A 173 12.00 -1.15 22.42
N ASP A 174 12.80 -1.30 21.37
CA ASP A 174 13.50 -0.19 20.75
C ASP A 174 12.51 0.72 20.01
N GLN A 175 12.62 2.03 20.25
CA GLN A 175 11.81 3.05 19.57
C GLN A 175 11.97 2.98 18.05
N SER A 176 13.12 2.55 17.55
CA SER A 176 13.36 2.38 16.10
C SER A 176 12.41 1.37 15.45
N ASN A 177 11.98 0.36 16.22
CA ASN A 177 11.08 -0.70 15.75
C ASN A 177 9.60 -0.36 16.00
N GLN A 178 9.28 0.59 16.90
CA GLN A 178 7.91 1.01 17.16
C GLN A 178 7.31 1.76 15.96
N PHE A 179 6.01 1.59 15.77
CA PHE A 179 5.26 2.31 14.75
C PHE A 179 4.56 3.50 15.39
N MET A 180 4.58 4.63 14.71
CA MET A 180 3.65 5.70 15.04
C MET A 180 2.25 5.26 14.63
N ALA A 181 1.30 5.49 15.53
CA ALA A 181 -0.08 5.06 15.35
C ALA A 181 -0.81 5.88 14.28
N GLY A 182 -0.38 7.11 14.03
CA GLY A 182 -1.03 8.00 13.08
C GLY A 182 -2.46 8.36 13.49
N ASN A 183 -3.29 8.70 12.51
CA ASN A 183 -4.69 9.02 12.69
C ASN A 183 -5.50 8.27 11.61
N GLU A 184 -6.81 8.19 11.79
CA GLU A 184 -7.70 7.69 10.75
C GLU A 184 -7.48 8.52 9.47
N PHE A 185 -7.43 7.86 8.31
CA PHE A 185 -7.19 8.51 7.04
C PHE A 185 -8.32 9.50 6.72
N ARG A 186 -8.00 10.58 6.02
CA ARG A 186 -9.04 11.41 5.41
C ARG A 186 -9.61 10.63 4.24
N PHE A 187 -10.80 10.99 3.77
CA PHE A 187 -11.36 10.36 2.58
C PHE A 187 -12.16 11.33 1.74
N VAL A 188 -12.33 11.02 0.46
CA VAL A 188 -13.25 11.71 -0.43
C VAL A 188 -14.07 10.68 -1.23
N ASP A 189 -15.38 10.92 -1.33
CA ASP A 189 -16.31 10.05 -2.05
C ASP A 189 -16.90 10.77 -3.25
N PHE A 190 -16.48 10.40 -4.46
CA PHE A 190 -17.05 10.92 -5.71
C PHE A 190 -17.49 9.79 -6.65
N ARG A 191 -17.98 8.68 -6.06
CA ARG A 191 -18.57 7.56 -6.80
C ARG A 191 -19.78 7.93 -7.63
N SER A 192 -20.48 9.03 -7.30
CA SER A 192 -21.45 9.67 -8.19
C SER A 192 -20.92 11.04 -8.58
N LEU A 193 -20.95 11.34 -9.88
CA LEU A 193 -20.69 12.69 -10.36
C LEU A 193 -21.98 13.50 -10.41
N ASN A 194 -23.16 12.87 -10.43
CA ASN A 194 -24.45 13.55 -10.33
C ASN A 194 -24.70 14.13 -8.95
N PHE A 195 -24.35 13.35 -7.92
CA PHE A 195 -24.43 13.74 -6.52
C PHE A 195 -23.12 13.35 -5.82
N PRO A 196 -22.06 14.16 -5.98
CA PRO A 196 -20.80 13.95 -5.27
C PRO A 196 -21.03 13.74 -3.78
N GLY A 197 -20.31 12.78 -3.22
CA GLY A 197 -20.51 12.30 -1.86
C GLY A 197 -19.80 13.15 -0.81
N GLN A 198 -19.43 12.51 0.29
CA GLN A 198 -18.81 13.18 1.43
C GLN A 198 -17.43 13.75 1.09
N ASN A 199 -17.08 14.83 1.80
CA ASN A 199 -15.83 15.59 1.66
C ASN A 199 -15.58 16.18 0.27
N THR A 200 -16.59 16.19 -0.60
CA THR A 200 -16.56 16.90 -1.87
C THR A 200 -16.97 18.36 -1.70
N GLY A 201 -16.28 19.26 -2.38
CA GLY A 201 -16.61 20.68 -2.48
C GLY A 201 -17.41 20.95 -3.76
N ARG A 202 -16.76 21.57 -4.75
CA ARG A 202 -17.40 21.97 -6.01
C ARG A 202 -17.02 21.02 -7.15
N LEU A 203 -18.01 20.52 -7.87
CA LEU A 203 -17.81 19.87 -9.18
C LEU A 203 -18.08 20.87 -10.30
N ASP A 204 -17.04 21.25 -11.05
CA ASP A 204 -17.14 22.02 -12.28
C ASP A 204 -17.32 21.09 -13.48
N ARG A 205 -18.47 21.24 -14.15
CA ARG A 205 -18.89 20.48 -15.33
C ARG A 205 -18.77 21.29 -16.63
N SER A 206 -18.21 22.50 -16.57
CA SER A 206 -18.10 23.40 -17.74
C SER A 206 -17.14 22.88 -18.82
N LYS A 207 -16.19 22.02 -18.44
CA LYS A 207 -15.20 21.39 -19.33
C LYS A 207 -15.07 19.91 -18.99
N ARG A 208 -14.76 19.10 -20.00
CA ARG A 208 -14.41 17.67 -19.85
C ARG A 208 -12.90 17.50 -20.08
N PRO A 209 -12.18 16.68 -19.30
CA PRO A 209 -12.64 15.97 -18.09
C PRO A 209 -13.12 16.94 -17.00
N PHE A 210 -14.06 16.51 -16.16
CA PHE A 210 -14.60 17.37 -15.10
C PHE A 210 -13.54 17.71 -14.05
N HIS A 211 -13.80 18.75 -13.26
CA HIS A 211 -12.93 19.16 -12.17
C HIS A 211 -13.69 19.16 -10.85
N LEU A 212 -13.20 18.41 -9.87
CA LEU A 212 -13.75 18.29 -8.53
C LEU A 212 -12.78 18.92 -7.53
N SER A 213 -13.23 19.89 -6.74
CA SER A 213 -12.50 20.35 -5.57
C SER A 213 -12.95 19.55 -4.35
N VAL A 214 -12.00 19.00 -3.59
CA VAL A 214 -12.24 18.43 -2.26
C VAL A 214 -12.47 19.59 -1.26
N LEU A 215 -13.22 19.34 -0.18
CA LEU A 215 -13.32 20.33 0.90
C LEU A 215 -11.93 20.66 1.46
N THR A 216 -11.74 21.93 1.84
CA THR A 216 -10.44 22.38 2.35
C THR A 216 -10.15 21.76 3.71
N ASP A 217 -9.09 20.96 3.76
CA ASP A 217 -8.58 20.34 4.95
C ASP A 217 -7.80 21.33 5.83
N LYS A 218 -7.69 20.99 7.12
CA LYS A 218 -6.87 21.70 8.11
C LYS A 218 -6.04 20.70 8.89
N SER A 219 -4.97 21.17 9.52
CA SER A 219 -4.19 20.35 10.45
C SER A 219 -5.07 19.80 11.58
N ARG A 220 -4.89 18.52 11.86
CA ARG A 220 -5.45 17.77 12.99
C ARG A 220 -4.45 17.62 14.14
N GLU A 221 -3.26 18.19 14.01
CA GLU A 221 -2.26 18.17 15.07
C GLU A 221 -2.80 18.78 16.37
N GLY A 222 -2.62 18.05 17.47
CA GLY A 222 -3.07 18.47 18.81
C GLY A 222 -4.60 18.43 19.02
N GLN A 223 -5.38 18.01 18.04
CA GLN A 223 -6.82 17.78 18.23
C GLN A 223 -7.06 16.50 19.03
N ALA A 224 -8.22 16.42 19.69
CA ALA A 224 -8.65 15.17 20.31
C ALA A 224 -8.90 14.11 19.23
N TYR A 225 -8.56 12.86 19.54
CA TYR A 225 -8.79 11.74 18.63
C TYR A 225 -10.29 11.56 18.34
N ALA A 226 -10.61 11.35 17.07
CA ALA A 226 -11.96 11.08 16.61
C ALA A 226 -11.94 9.86 15.68
N GLN A 227 -12.66 8.82 16.08
CA GLN A 227 -12.74 7.57 15.33
C GLN A 227 -13.86 7.64 14.29
N TYR A 228 -13.55 7.35 13.03
CA TYR A 228 -14.52 7.25 11.93
C TYR A 228 -14.03 6.26 10.87
N ARG A 229 -14.92 5.66 10.08
CA ARG A 229 -14.54 4.52 9.21
C ARG A 229 -13.69 5.01 8.04
N ASP A 230 -12.55 4.35 7.86
CA ASP A 230 -11.70 4.46 6.69
C ASP A 230 -11.43 3.06 6.11
N MET A 231 -10.55 2.98 5.12
CA MET A 231 -10.02 1.78 4.49
C MET A 231 -8.49 1.71 4.66
N ASN A 232 -7.94 2.25 5.76
CA ASN A 232 -6.52 2.29 6.05
C ASN A 232 -5.67 2.86 4.89
N GLY A 233 -6.18 3.90 4.21
CA GLY A 233 -5.45 4.56 3.12
C GLY A 233 -5.64 3.94 1.74
N ASN A 234 -6.50 2.93 1.63
CA ASN A 234 -6.88 2.33 0.35
C ASN A 234 -7.92 3.16 -0.41
N TYR A 235 -8.20 2.75 -1.64
CA TYR A 235 -9.28 3.30 -2.44
C TYR A 235 -10.11 2.17 -3.06
N VAL A 236 -11.30 2.52 -3.51
CA VAL A 236 -12.18 1.62 -4.27
C VAL A 236 -12.71 2.38 -5.47
N ILE A 237 -12.47 1.83 -6.66
CA ILE A 237 -13.12 2.28 -7.89
C ILE A 237 -14.55 1.79 -7.87
N ASP A 238 -15.50 2.72 -7.91
CA ASP A 238 -16.92 2.41 -7.81
C ASP A 238 -17.72 3.51 -8.50
N ASN A 239 -18.89 3.15 -8.99
CA ASN A 239 -19.80 4.03 -9.72
C ASN A 239 -21.22 3.84 -9.21
N ARG A 240 -21.80 4.91 -8.66
CA ARG A 240 -23.18 4.92 -8.17
C ARG A 240 -24.20 5.38 -9.22
N ASP A 241 -23.72 5.95 -10.32
CA ASP A 241 -24.55 6.42 -11.43
C ASP A 241 -24.76 5.33 -12.49
N ASN A 242 -23.85 4.35 -12.59
CA ASN A 242 -23.87 3.28 -13.60
C ASN A 242 -23.49 1.92 -12.98
N ARG A 243 -23.80 0.81 -13.70
CA ARG A 243 -23.70 -0.54 -13.14
C ARG A 243 -22.29 -1.14 -13.08
N ASP A 244 -21.42 -0.79 -14.02
CA ASP A 244 -20.09 -1.40 -14.14
C ASP A 244 -19.01 -0.35 -13.90
N PRO A 245 -18.49 -0.23 -12.67
CA PRO A 245 -17.49 0.78 -12.35
C PRO A 245 -16.18 0.61 -13.12
N ALA A 246 -15.80 -0.62 -13.49
CA ALA A 246 -14.56 -0.85 -14.21
C ALA A 246 -14.59 -0.20 -15.60
N LEU A 247 -15.75 -0.18 -16.26
CA LEU A 247 -15.90 0.35 -17.62
C LEU A 247 -16.60 1.70 -17.71
N SER A 248 -17.38 2.08 -16.70
CA SER A 248 -18.22 3.30 -16.76
C SER A 248 -17.85 4.38 -15.75
N ALA A 249 -16.91 4.13 -14.83
CA ALA A 249 -16.35 5.20 -14.01
C ALA A 249 -15.52 6.16 -14.86
N ASP A 250 -15.84 7.44 -14.75
CA ASP A 250 -15.16 8.52 -15.48
C ASP A 250 -13.86 8.93 -14.77
N TYR A 251 -12.94 9.51 -15.53
CA TYR A 251 -11.76 10.16 -14.96
C TYR A 251 -12.00 11.65 -14.76
N VAL A 252 -11.61 12.16 -13.61
CA VAL A 252 -11.88 13.53 -13.15
C VAL A 252 -10.61 14.14 -12.57
N PHE A 253 -10.38 15.42 -12.81
CA PHE A 253 -9.34 16.16 -12.10
C PHE A 253 -9.82 16.46 -10.68
N VAL A 254 -9.16 15.92 -9.68
CA VAL A 254 -9.51 16.10 -8.27
C VAL A 254 -8.45 16.95 -7.59
N THR A 255 -8.85 18.11 -7.08
CA THR A 255 -7.98 19.04 -6.37
C THR A 255 -8.16 18.91 -4.87
N PHE A 256 -7.07 18.52 -4.20
CA PHE A 256 -6.95 18.45 -2.75
C PHE A 256 -6.33 19.74 -2.23
N THR A 257 -6.87 20.26 -1.14
CA THR A 257 -6.44 21.55 -0.58
C THR A 257 -6.27 21.46 0.93
N LEU A 258 -5.07 21.77 1.42
CA LEU A 258 -4.75 21.88 2.84
C LEU A 258 -4.51 23.34 3.22
N ALA A 259 -5.34 23.90 4.09
CA ALA A 259 -5.12 25.22 4.68
C ALA A 259 -4.12 25.13 5.84
N ALA A 260 -2.92 25.67 5.62
CA ALA A 260 -1.85 25.72 6.61
C ALA A 260 -0.87 26.85 6.26
N SER A 261 -0.28 27.47 7.27
CA SER A 261 0.95 28.26 7.10
C SER A 261 2.08 27.38 6.55
N PRO A 262 3.16 27.96 5.99
CA PRO A 262 4.28 27.17 5.49
C PRO A 262 4.82 26.20 6.54
N LEU A 263 4.81 24.91 6.20
CA LEU A 263 5.33 23.82 7.02
C LEU A 263 6.84 23.65 6.83
N ALA A 264 7.47 22.86 7.70
CA ALA A 264 8.93 22.75 7.80
C ALA A 264 9.60 22.10 6.57
N GLY A 265 8.85 21.33 5.78
CA GLY A 265 9.33 20.68 4.57
C GLY A 265 8.26 20.58 3.48
N PRO A 266 8.60 19.99 2.32
CA PRO A 266 7.62 19.72 1.28
C PRO A 266 6.46 18.88 1.80
N VAL A 267 5.26 19.19 1.31
CA VAL A 267 4.02 18.50 1.68
C VAL A 267 3.62 17.60 0.52
N HIS A 268 3.29 16.35 0.82
CA HIS A 268 2.88 15.33 -0.15
C HIS A 268 1.48 14.86 0.17
N LEU A 269 0.70 14.63 -0.88
CA LEU A 269 -0.56 13.91 -0.78
C LEU A 269 -0.27 12.42 -0.89
N MET A 270 -0.59 11.66 0.15
CA MET A 270 -0.27 10.24 0.24
C MET A 270 -1.48 9.35 0.47
N GLY A 271 -1.45 8.17 -0.12
CA GLY A 271 -2.40 7.07 0.04
C GLY A 271 -2.09 5.98 -0.98
N ALA A 272 -2.88 4.92 -1.04
CA ALA A 272 -2.80 3.95 -2.13
C ALA A 272 -3.06 4.61 -3.51
N LEU A 273 -3.76 5.75 -3.52
CA LEU A 273 -4.02 6.57 -4.71
C LEU A 273 -2.75 7.14 -5.38
N THR A 274 -1.65 7.21 -4.62
CA THR A 274 -0.33 7.64 -5.10
C THR A 274 0.73 6.55 -4.92
N ASP A 275 0.32 5.28 -4.73
CA ASP A 275 1.21 4.16 -4.37
C ASP A 275 2.12 4.45 -3.17
N TRP A 276 1.65 5.29 -2.23
CA TRP A 276 2.44 5.75 -1.08
C TRP A 276 3.75 6.47 -1.45
N ASP A 277 3.78 7.09 -2.63
CA ASP A 277 4.93 7.83 -3.12
C ASP A 277 5.08 9.19 -2.44
N HIS A 278 6.33 9.57 -2.17
CA HIS A 278 6.73 10.87 -1.66
C HIS A 278 7.77 11.54 -2.59
N SER A 279 7.77 11.16 -3.87
CA SER A 279 8.55 11.86 -4.90
C SER A 279 7.95 13.24 -5.23
N PRO A 280 8.64 14.05 -6.06
CA PRO A 280 8.08 15.31 -6.57
C PRO A 280 6.72 15.16 -7.26
N ALA A 281 6.35 13.97 -7.74
CA ALA A 281 5.06 13.71 -8.38
C ALA A 281 3.88 13.89 -7.42
N THR A 282 4.06 13.64 -6.12
CA THR A 282 2.99 13.74 -5.10
C THR A 282 3.06 15.03 -4.29
N ARG A 283 4.13 15.82 -4.47
CA ARG A 283 4.33 17.11 -3.80
C ARG A 283 3.20 18.10 -4.13
N MET A 284 2.71 18.77 -3.11
CA MET A 284 1.72 19.84 -3.17
C MET A 284 2.37 21.22 -3.36
N ASP A 285 1.70 22.08 -4.11
CA ASP A 285 2.14 23.44 -4.39
C ASP A 285 1.60 24.41 -3.35
N TYR A 286 2.47 25.26 -2.79
CA TYR A 286 2.06 26.25 -1.80
C TYR A 286 1.64 27.56 -2.45
N ASN A 287 0.41 27.98 -2.22
CA ASN A 287 -0.13 29.26 -2.64
C ASN A 287 -0.10 30.28 -1.48
N ARG A 288 0.80 31.27 -1.59
CA ARG A 288 0.96 32.34 -0.59
C ARG A 288 -0.22 33.30 -0.49
N ALA A 289 -1.03 33.45 -1.55
CA ALA A 289 -2.15 34.38 -1.54
C ALA A 289 -3.32 33.84 -0.70
N THR A 290 -3.51 32.52 -0.70
CA THR A 290 -4.59 31.82 0.00
C THR A 290 -4.12 31.11 1.27
N ASN A 291 -2.81 30.99 1.50
CA ASN A 291 -2.20 30.17 2.56
C ASN A 291 -2.68 28.71 2.51
N THR A 292 -2.62 28.13 1.31
CA THR A 292 -3.04 26.75 1.04
C THR A 292 -1.95 25.96 0.33
N TYR A 293 -1.89 24.67 0.59
CA TYR A 293 -1.22 23.69 -0.24
C TYR A 293 -2.24 23.02 -1.15
N GLU A 294 -1.94 22.90 -2.45
CA GLU A 294 -2.85 22.34 -3.44
C GLU A 294 -2.18 21.25 -4.28
N LYS A 295 -2.93 20.20 -4.59
CA LYS A 295 -2.52 19.17 -5.55
C LYS A 295 -3.73 18.71 -6.35
N THR A 296 -3.61 18.75 -7.67
CA THR A 296 -4.59 18.15 -8.58
C THR A 296 -4.07 16.81 -9.06
N LEU A 297 -4.89 15.76 -8.91
CA LEU A 297 -4.64 14.43 -9.46
C LEU A 297 -5.72 14.07 -10.48
N PHE A 298 -5.39 13.21 -11.43
CA PHE A 298 -6.34 12.69 -12.39
C PHE A 298 -6.80 11.30 -11.95
N LEU A 299 -7.99 11.23 -11.36
CA LEU A 299 -8.47 10.04 -10.66
C LEU A 299 -9.75 9.51 -11.32
N LYS A 300 -9.89 8.18 -11.34
CA LYS A 300 -11.13 7.50 -11.73
C LYS A 300 -12.18 7.66 -10.63
N GLN A 301 -13.47 7.64 -10.93
CA GLN A 301 -14.52 7.75 -9.89
C GLN A 301 -14.34 6.67 -8.82
N GLY A 302 -14.47 7.08 -7.56
CA GLY A 302 -14.27 6.16 -6.45
C GLY A 302 -14.38 6.80 -5.07
N TRP A 303 -14.08 5.97 -4.08
CA TRP A 303 -13.77 6.40 -2.72
C TRP A 303 -12.27 6.32 -2.54
N TYR A 304 -11.66 7.40 -2.05
CA TYR A 304 -10.22 7.49 -1.86
C TYR A 304 -9.89 7.94 -0.46
N ASP A 305 -9.17 7.11 0.28
CA ASP A 305 -8.51 7.55 1.50
C ASP A 305 -7.18 8.23 1.19
N TYR A 306 -6.83 9.25 1.96
CA TYR A 306 -5.60 10.00 1.81
C TYR A 306 -5.15 10.63 3.12
N GLN A 307 -3.91 11.10 3.14
CA GLN A 307 -3.34 11.88 4.23
C GLN A 307 -2.31 12.87 3.68
N TYR A 308 -1.93 13.84 4.51
CA TYR A 308 -0.82 14.75 4.22
C TYR A 308 0.44 14.30 4.93
N TRP A 309 1.53 14.18 4.17
CA TRP A 309 2.85 13.82 4.67
C TRP A 309 3.80 15.00 4.48
N VAL A 310 4.44 15.45 5.56
CA VAL A 310 5.46 16.50 5.53
C VAL A 310 6.84 15.85 5.58
N GLU A 311 7.71 16.15 4.62
CA GLU A 311 9.10 15.66 4.70
C GLU A 311 9.84 16.36 5.84
N GLY A 312 10.64 15.60 6.60
CA GLY A 312 11.41 16.13 7.73
C GLY A 312 12.61 15.26 8.08
N ALA A 313 13.51 15.77 8.92
CA ALA A 313 14.78 15.12 9.28
C ALA A 313 14.60 13.71 9.91
N ASP A 314 13.51 13.51 10.66
CA ASP A 314 13.17 12.22 11.28
C ASP A 314 12.14 11.40 10.48
N GLN A 315 11.83 11.79 9.22
CA GLN A 315 10.73 11.22 8.41
C GLN A 315 9.41 11.09 9.19
N ASN A 316 9.21 11.98 10.16
CA ASN A 316 8.08 11.95 11.07
C ASN A 316 7.05 13.00 10.65
N SER A 317 6.10 12.56 9.84
CA SER A 317 5.26 13.42 9.01
C SER A 317 3.83 13.58 9.51
N PHE A 318 3.52 13.07 10.70
CA PHE A 318 2.21 13.27 11.34
C PHE A 318 2.03 14.70 11.89
N GLN A 319 2.86 15.66 11.49
CA GLN A 319 2.71 17.08 11.81
C GLN A 319 1.35 17.64 11.34
N VAL A 320 0.76 17.08 10.28
CA VAL A 320 -0.59 17.51 9.84
C VAL A 320 -1.67 16.63 10.45
N GLU A 321 -1.44 15.33 10.57
CA GLU A 321 -2.50 14.38 10.92
C GLU A 321 -2.60 14.05 12.41
N GLY A 322 -1.52 14.23 13.18
CA GLY A 322 -1.40 13.74 14.54
C GLY A 322 -1.13 12.24 14.61
N SER A 323 -0.83 11.75 15.81
CA SER A 323 -0.57 10.34 16.08
C SER A 323 -1.20 9.94 17.41
N HIS A 324 -2.16 9.02 17.37
CA HIS A 324 -3.00 8.61 18.50
C HIS A 324 -2.98 7.09 18.64
N PHE A 325 -2.65 6.58 19.82
CA PHE A 325 -2.51 5.13 20.04
C PHE A 325 -3.80 4.39 19.72
N GLU A 326 -4.95 5.05 19.84
CA GLU A 326 -6.30 4.55 19.60
C GLU A 326 -6.63 4.31 18.12
N THR A 327 -5.84 4.88 17.20
CA THR A 327 -6.06 4.75 15.75
C THR A 327 -6.14 3.29 15.32
N GLU A 328 -7.12 2.95 14.49
CA GLU A 328 -7.20 1.64 13.88
C GLU A 328 -6.10 1.50 12.82
N ASN A 329 -5.32 0.43 12.91
CA ASN A 329 -4.30 0.12 11.90
C ASN A 329 -4.30 -1.38 11.61
N LEU A 330 -3.99 -1.72 10.36
CA LEU A 330 -3.70 -3.08 9.96
C LEU A 330 -2.19 -3.28 9.84
N TYR A 331 -1.62 -4.09 10.71
CA TYR A 331 -0.23 -4.52 10.56
C TYR A 331 -0.14 -5.87 9.86
N GLU A 332 0.90 -6.04 9.06
CA GLU A 332 1.18 -7.29 8.35
C GLU A 332 2.57 -7.76 8.73
N VAL A 333 2.71 -9.04 9.08
CA VAL A 333 3.99 -9.69 9.32
C VAL A 333 4.25 -10.70 8.22
N PHE A 334 5.35 -10.49 7.50
CA PHE A 334 5.85 -11.39 6.46
C PHE A 334 7.02 -12.16 7.03
N VAL A 335 6.97 -13.49 6.99
CA VAL A 335 8.02 -14.37 7.52
C VAL A 335 8.71 -15.07 6.37
N TYR A 336 9.98 -14.74 6.17
CA TYR A 336 10.81 -15.34 5.14
C TYR A 336 11.75 -16.36 5.74
N TYR A 337 11.95 -17.46 5.02
CA TYR A 337 12.97 -18.46 5.31
C TYR A 337 13.84 -18.68 4.08
N ARG A 338 15.16 -18.67 4.26
CA ARG A 338 16.12 -19.02 3.22
C ARG A 338 16.68 -20.43 3.44
N PRO A 339 16.18 -21.45 2.74
CA PRO A 339 16.78 -22.78 2.80
C PRO A 339 18.13 -22.83 2.08
N PHE A 340 18.86 -23.94 2.27
CA PHE A 340 20.09 -24.21 1.52
C PHE A 340 19.81 -24.42 0.03
N ARG A 341 18.68 -25.08 -0.30
CA ARG A 341 18.15 -25.24 -1.66
C ARG A 341 16.62 -25.14 -1.65
N PRO A 342 16.00 -24.37 -2.55
CA PRO A 342 16.63 -23.37 -3.42
C PRO A 342 17.30 -22.24 -2.62
N GLN A 343 18.36 -21.63 -3.14
CA GLN A 343 19.05 -20.53 -2.46
C GLN A 343 18.33 -19.18 -2.70
N ALA A 344 17.07 -19.10 -2.30
CA ALA A 344 16.21 -17.92 -2.43
C ALA A 344 15.40 -17.72 -1.15
N ASP A 345 14.95 -16.49 -0.88
CA ASP A 345 14.05 -16.24 0.25
C ASP A 345 12.63 -16.68 -0.10
N LEU A 346 12.08 -17.62 0.67
CA LEU A 346 10.72 -18.13 0.53
C LEU A 346 9.82 -17.48 1.57
N LEU A 347 8.62 -17.05 1.19
CA LEU A 347 7.64 -16.47 2.12
C LEU A 347 6.83 -17.59 2.80
N VAL A 348 7.24 -17.98 4.00
CA VAL A 348 6.73 -19.16 4.74
C VAL A 348 5.73 -18.80 5.84
N GLY A 349 5.31 -17.54 5.89
CA GLY A 349 4.19 -17.08 6.72
C GLY A 349 3.76 -15.67 6.34
N TYR A 350 2.45 -15.43 6.36
CA TYR A 350 1.85 -14.11 6.24
C TYR A 350 0.73 -13.97 7.26
N TYR A 351 0.80 -12.90 8.06
CA TYR A 351 -0.12 -12.67 9.16
C TYR A 351 -0.61 -11.25 9.18
N GLN A 352 -1.93 -11.08 9.28
CA GLN A 352 -2.58 -9.81 9.53
C GLN A 352 -2.83 -9.64 11.03
N LEU A 353 -2.41 -8.51 11.56
CA LEU A 353 -2.49 -8.11 12.95
C LEU A 353 -3.27 -6.79 13.03
N PRO A 354 -4.61 -6.85 13.05
CA PRO A 354 -5.40 -5.66 13.29
C PRO A 354 -5.14 -5.13 14.71
N VAL A 355 -4.93 -3.82 14.84
CA VAL A 355 -4.74 -3.12 16.11
C VAL A 355 -5.87 -2.11 16.27
N ASN A 356 -6.52 -2.14 17.44
CA ASN A 356 -7.72 -1.36 17.74
C ASN A 356 -8.85 -1.52 16.72
N SER A 357 -8.96 -2.71 16.12
CA SER A 357 -10.06 -3.04 15.21
C SER A 357 -11.41 -2.90 15.88
N ARG A 358 -12.38 -2.43 15.10
CA ARG A 358 -13.77 -2.23 15.52
C ARG A 358 -14.59 -3.50 15.57
#